data_AF-A0A4Y7SW39-F1
#
_entry.id   AF-A0A4Y7SW39-F1
#
_cell.length_a   1.000
_cell.length_b   1.000
_cell.length_c   1.000
_cell.angle_alpha   90.00
_cell.angle_beta   90.00
_cell.angle_gamma   90.00
#
_symmetry.space_group_name_H-M   'P 1'
#
loop_
_entity.id
_entity.type
_entity.pdbx_description
1 polymer ?
#
loop_
_entity_poly.entity_id
_entity_poly.type
_entity_poly.pdbx_seq_one_letter_code
_entity_poly.pdbx_strand_id
1 'polypeptide(L)'
;MAACPVHTLSDDLLSEIFLLCLPMNRWETSPKPSQPPTVLTLVCKRWRRVALAFPSLWRWMQLHVFSGRTDEEGVARTMARFEDILKLSLNLRPFG
;
A
#
# COMPACT_ATOMS: atom_id res chain seq x y z
N MET A 1 -20.06 -9.59 24.08
CA MET A 1 -19.17 -8.56 23.50
C MET A 1 -19.42 -8.55 22.00
N ALA A 2 -19.88 -7.44 21.42
CA ALA A 2 -20.04 -7.36 19.97
C ALA A 2 -18.64 -7.42 19.33
N ALA A 3 -18.40 -8.40 18.46
CA ALA A 3 -17.16 -8.47 17.70
C ALA A 3 -17.06 -7.22 16.81
N CYS A 4 -15.89 -6.57 16.74
CA CYS A 4 -15.72 -5.44 15.83
C CYS A 4 -15.97 -5.92 14.39
N PRO A 5 -16.88 -5.27 13.62
CA PRO A 5 -17.32 -5.75 12.31
C PRO A 5 -16.18 -5.97 11.29
N VAL A 6 -15.07 -5.24 11.44
CA VAL A 6 -13.90 -5.38 10.56
C VAL A 6 -13.22 -6.74 10.70
N HIS A 7 -13.32 -7.40 11.86
CA HIS A 7 -12.71 -8.71 12.08
C HIS A 7 -13.52 -9.86 11.48
N THR A 8 -14.83 -9.67 11.28
CA THR A 8 -15.73 -10.69 10.72
C THR A 8 -15.89 -10.57 9.20
N LEU A 9 -15.50 -9.44 8.61
CA LEU A 9 -15.51 -9.24 7.16
C LEU A 9 -14.62 -10.29 6.47
N SER A 10 -14.97 -10.74 5.26
CA SER A 10 -14.08 -11.59 4.44
C SER A 10 -12.91 -10.79 3.86
N ASP A 11 -11.84 -11.47 3.44
CA ASP A 11 -10.68 -10.81 2.81
C ASP A 11 -11.05 -10.23 1.42
N ASP A 12 -12.04 -10.80 0.72
CA ASP A 12 -12.55 -10.28 -0.56
C ASP A 12 -13.26 -8.93 -0.39
N LEU A 13 -14.18 -8.84 0.58
CA LEU A 13 -14.86 -7.58 0.89
C LEU A 13 -13.88 -6.54 1.41
N LEU A 14 -12.84 -6.95 2.13
CA LEU A 14 -11.81 -6.05 2.61
C LEU A 14 -11.00 -5.48 1.43
N SER A 15 -10.71 -6.32 0.43
CA SER A 15 -10.04 -5.93 -0.81
C SER A 15 -10.88 -4.93 -1.62
N GLU A 16 -12.20 -5.14 -1.67
CA GLU A 16 -13.13 -4.21 -2.34
C GLU A 16 -13.14 -2.84 -1.63
N ILE A 17 -13.21 -2.83 -0.30
CA ILE A 17 -13.09 -1.59 0.49
C ILE A 17 -11.76 -0.88 0.18
N PHE A 18 -10.66 -1.61 0.05
CA PHE A 18 -9.36 -1.02 -0.29
C PHE A 18 -9.35 -0.33 -1.67
N LEU A 19 -10.05 -0.88 -2.67
CA LEU A 19 -10.21 -0.24 -3.98
C LEU A 19 -11.01 1.06 -3.89
N LEU A 20 -12.02 1.10 -3.03
CA LEU A 20 -12.83 2.30 -2.78
C LEU A 20 -12.02 3.39 -2.07
N CYS A 21 -10.99 3.03 -1.31
CA CYS A 21 -10.08 3.99 -0.69
C CYS A 21 -9.10 4.65 -1.67
N LEU A 22 -8.94 4.13 -2.90
CA LEU A 22 -8.03 4.73 -3.88
C LEU A 22 -8.54 6.10 -4.36
N PRO A 23 -7.63 7.04 -4.72
CA PRO A 23 -8.02 8.36 -5.23
C PRO A 23 -8.90 8.24 -6.47
N MET A 24 -9.91 9.12 -6.59
CA MET A 24 -10.88 9.08 -7.70
C MET A 24 -10.17 9.10 -9.07
N ASN A 25 -9.15 9.95 -9.18
CA ASN A 25 -8.18 9.86 -10.26
C ASN A 25 -7.11 8.83 -9.92
N ARG A 26 -7.21 7.63 -10.51
CA ARG A 26 -6.29 6.51 -10.22
C ARG A 26 -4.82 6.84 -10.54
N TRP A 27 -4.57 7.78 -11.44
CA TRP A 27 -3.23 8.25 -11.78
C TRP A 27 -2.53 8.99 -10.63
N GLU A 28 -3.27 9.45 -9.62
CA GLU A 28 -2.72 10.11 -8.42
C GLU A 28 -2.28 9.11 -7.33
N THR A 29 -2.37 7.80 -7.59
CA THR A 29 -1.99 6.77 -6.63
C THR A 29 -0.49 6.83 -6.34
N SER A 30 -0.15 7.18 -5.10
CA SER A 30 1.22 7.46 -4.67
C SER A 30 1.77 6.37 -3.76
N PRO A 31 3.07 6.03 -3.82
CA PRO A 31 3.71 5.11 -2.89
C PRO A 31 3.86 5.68 -1.46
N LYS A 32 3.51 6.95 -1.23
CA LYS A 32 3.66 7.62 0.07
C LYS A 32 3.00 6.80 1.20
N PRO A 33 3.67 6.58 2.36
CA PRO A 33 3.09 5.82 3.47
C PRO A 33 1.78 6.37 4.03
N SER A 34 1.52 7.66 3.84
CA SER A 34 0.30 8.35 4.27
C SER A 34 -0.85 8.30 3.25
N GLN A 35 -0.66 7.62 2.11
CA GLN A 35 -1.65 7.55 1.04
C GLN A 35 -2.01 6.10 0.71
N PRO A 36 -3.24 5.83 0.27
CA PRO A 36 -3.60 4.52 -0.23
C PRO A 36 -2.88 4.25 -1.57
N PRO A 37 -2.47 3.00 -1.82
CA PRO A 37 -2.73 1.81 -0.99
C PRO A 37 -1.73 1.60 0.16
N THR A 38 -0.60 2.29 0.19
CA THR A 38 0.48 2.04 1.15
C THR A 38 0.04 2.17 2.61
N VAL A 39 -0.77 3.18 2.94
CA VAL A 39 -1.27 3.39 4.32
C VAL A 39 -2.08 2.19 4.85
N LEU A 40 -2.77 1.45 3.97
CA LEU A 40 -3.58 0.29 4.34
C LEU A 40 -2.71 -0.86 4.86
N THR A 41 -1.44 -0.93 4.45
CA THR A 41 -0.46 -1.91 4.93
C THR A 41 0.00 -1.65 6.37
N LEU A 42 -0.29 -0.46 6.91
CA LEU A 42 0.19 0.00 8.21
C LEU A 42 -0.85 -0.16 9.34
N VAL A 43 -2.09 -0.53 9.03
CA VAL A 43 -3.19 -0.60 10.01
C VAL A 43 -3.04 -1.79 10.97
N CYS A 44 -3.03 -3.02 10.44
CA CYS A 44 -2.83 -4.24 11.22
C CYS A 44 -2.26 -5.37 10.35
N LYS A 45 -1.83 -6.48 10.98
CA LYS A 45 -1.26 -7.63 10.26
C LYS A 45 -2.19 -8.20 9.19
N ARG A 46 -3.51 -8.24 9.45
CA ARG A 46 -4.49 -8.76 8.49
C ARG A 46 -4.63 -7.86 7.27
N TRP A 47 -4.80 -6.55 7.48
CA TRP A 47 -4.93 -5.58 6.40
C TRP A 47 -3.67 -5.56 5.52
N ARG A 48 -2.49 -5.63 6.13
CA ARG A 48 -1.22 -5.79 5.43
C ARG A 48 -1.19 -7.00 4.53
N ARG A 49 -1.54 -8.18 5.06
CA ARG A 49 -1.58 -9.43 4.29
C ARG A 49 -2.50 -9.30 3.08
N VAL A 50 -3.72 -8.78 3.29
CA VAL A 50 -4.72 -8.64 2.22
C VAL A 50 -4.28 -7.62 1.18
N ALA A 51 -3.81 -6.44 1.60
CA ALA A 51 -3.35 -5.40 0.68
C ALA A 51 -2.17 -5.86 -0.18
N LEU A 52 -1.18 -6.56 0.41
CA LEU A 52 -0.03 -7.08 -0.34
C LEU A 52 -0.40 -8.26 -1.27
N ALA A 53 -1.38 -9.07 -0.89
CA ALA A 53 -1.85 -10.20 -1.69
C ALA A 53 -2.80 -9.80 -2.83
N PHE A 54 -3.14 -8.52 -2.98
CA PHE A 54 -4.11 -8.04 -3.96
C PHE A 54 -3.48 -7.11 -5.02
N PRO A 55 -2.91 -7.65 -6.12
CA PRO A 55 -2.18 -6.88 -7.14
C PRO A 55 -2.98 -5.74 -7.76
N SER A 56 -4.30 -5.91 -7.93
CA SER A 56 -5.19 -4.88 -8.48
C SER A 56 -5.13 -3.55 -7.72
N LEU A 57 -4.80 -3.60 -6.43
CA LEU A 57 -4.65 -2.43 -5.57
C LEU A 57 -3.45 -1.57 -5.95
N TRP A 58 -2.40 -2.17 -6.51
CA TRP A 58 -1.13 -1.52 -6.84
C TRP A 58 -0.98 -1.18 -8.32
N ARG A 59 -1.89 -1.68 -9.17
CA ARG A 59 -1.84 -1.53 -10.64
C ARG A 59 -1.69 -0.08 -11.12
N TRP A 60 -2.24 0.88 -10.38
CA TRP A 60 -2.28 2.29 -10.76
C TRP A 60 -1.20 3.14 -10.08
N MET A 61 -0.34 2.53 -9.26
CA MET A 61 0.68 3.25 -8.51
C MET A 61 1.75 3.85 -9.43
N GLN A 62 2.00 5.15 -9.27
CA GLN A 62 3.06 5.84 -9.99
C GLN A 62 4.30 6.03 -9.11
N LEU A 63 5.43 5.55 -9.60
CA LEU A 63 6.74 5.76 -9.00
C LEU A 63 7.46 6.88 -9.77
N HIS A 64 7.58 8.05 -9.15
CA HIS A 64 8.28 9.18 -9.76
C HIS A 64 9.79 9.09 -9.50
N VAL A 65 10.57 9.03 -10.56
CA VAL A 65 12.03 9.13 -10.51
C VAL A 65 12.40 10.62 -10.40
N PHE A 66 12.77 11.08 -9.20
CA PHE A 66 13.12 12.49 -8.93
C PHE A 66 14.50 12.93 -9.46
N SER A 67 15.07 12.20 -10.42
CA SER A 67 16.30 12.58 -11.09
C SER A 67 15.92 13.20 -12.43
N GLY A 68 16.47 14.37 -12.78
CA GLY A 68 16.35 14.95 -14.13
C GLY A 68 16.95 14.08 -15.24
N ARG A 69 17.40 12.86 -14.91
CA ARG A 69 17.76 11.78 -15.81
C ARG A 69 16.97 10.54 -15.37
N THR A 70 16.14 10.00 -16.27
CA THR A 70 15.58 8.66 -16.16
C THR A 70 16.67 7.64 -16.51
N ASP A 71 17.77 7.67 -15.76
CA ASP A 71 18.81 6.66 -15.84
C ASP A 71 18.39 5.41 -15.05
N GLU A 72 18.99 4.28 -15.41
CA GLU A 72 18.75 2.98 -14.77
C GLU A 72 18.95 3.05 -13.26
N GLU A 73 19.92 3.84 -12.82
CA GLU A 73 20.20 4.09 -11.41
C GLU A 73 19.05 4.82 -10.69
N GLY A 74 18.45 5.83 -11.32
CA GLY A 74 17.29 6.54 -10.78
C GLY A 74 16.06 5.63 -10.62
N VAL A 75 15.86 4.71 -11.57
CA VAL A 75 14.83 3.68 -11.47
C VAL A 75 15.14 2.73 -10.32
N ALA A 76 16.37 2.21 -10.24
CA ALA A 76 16.80 1.29 -9.19
C ALA A 76 16.64 1.91 -7.79
N ARG A 77 17.02 3.18 -7.59
CA ARG A 77 16.83 3.89 -6.31
C ARG A 77 15.35 4.04 -5.94
N THR A 78 14.51 4.36 -6.92
CA THR A 78 13.07 4.50 -6.70
C THR A 78 12.45 3.16 -6.31
N MET A 79 12.85 2.07 -6.98
CA MET A 79 12.42 0.71 -6.65
C MET A 79 12.91 0.29 -5.26
N ALA A 80 14.18 0.49 -4.94
CA ALA A 80 14.74 0.18 -3.62
C ALA A 80 13.99 0.93 -2.51
N ARG A 81 13.66 2.21 -2.71
CA ARG A 81 12.88 2.98 -1.73
C ARG A 81 11.47 2.45 -1.56
N PHE A 82 10.82 1.99 -2.64
CA PHE A 82 9.51 1.36 -2.54
C PHE A 82 9.58 0.02 -1.79
N GLU A 83 10.59 -0.81 -2.09
CA GLU A 83 10.86 -2.02 -1.32
C GLU A 83 11.09 -1.71 0.16
N ASP A 84 11.85 -0.66 0.48
CA ASP A 84 12.10 -0.25 1.86
C ASP A 84 10.82 0.20 2.55
N ILE A 85 9.92 0.89 1.86
CA ILE A 85 8.59 1.24 2.37
C ILE A 85 7.77 -0.04 2.66
N LEU A 86 7.81 -1.03 1.76
CA LEU A 86 7.15 -2.32 1.97
C LEU A 86 7.80 -3.09 3.13
N LYS A 87 9.13 -3.09 3.25
CA LYS A 87 9.87 -3.73 4.35
C LYS A 87 9.62 -3.02 5.68
N LEU A 88 9.55 -1.69 5.70
CA LEU A 88 9.12 -0.89 6.85
C LEU A 88 7.72 -1.29 7.26
N SER A 89 6.79 -1.42 6.30
CA SER A 89 5.45 -1.93 6.60
C SER A 89 5.52 -3.30 7.27
N LEU A 90 6.36 -4.23 6.80
CA LEU A 90 6.51 -5.56 7.39
C LEU A 90 7.09 -5.54 8.82
N ASN A 91 8.04 -4.65 9.09
CA ASN A 91 8.77 -4.55 10.36
C ASN A 91 8.12 -3.65 11.42
N LEU A 92 7.18 -2.79 11.04
CA LEU A 92 6.39 -2.02 11.99
C LEU A 92 5.51 -2.99 12.80
N ARG A 93 5.91 -3.23 14.06
CA ARG A 93 5.02 -3.78 15.09
C ARG A 93 3.84 -2.81 15.18
N PRO A 94 2.59 -3.27 15.04
CA PRO A 94 1.45 -2.40 15.28
C PRO A 94 1.50 -1.99 16.75
N PHE A 95 1.36 -0.68 16.99
CA PHE A 95 1.11 -0.01 18.27
C PHE A 95 1.20 -0.89 19.52
N GLY A 96 2.28 -0.69 20.29
CA GLY A 96 2.31 -1.06 21.70
C GLY A 96 1.40 -0.16 22.51
#